data_AF-A0A844ZGU1-F1
#
_entry.id   AF-A0A844ZGU1-F1
#
_cell.length_a   1.000
_cell.length_b   1.000
_cell.length_c   1.000
_cell.angle_alpha   90.00
_cell.angle_beta   90.00
_cell.angle_gamma   90.00
#
_symmetry.space_group_name_H-M   'P 1'
#
loop_
_entity.id
_entity.type
_entity.pdbx_description
1 polymer ?
#
loop_
_entity_poly.entity_id
_entity_poly.type
_entity_poly.pdbx_seq_one_letter_code
_entity_poly.pdbx_strand_id
1 'polypeptide(L)'
;MKFAVSLLAPIALCLPGAALANDEEPLVFEPTSQWNVDYGAQNCELRRLFSDGTHQLILKIPGTATSGERWMTILVEGLKSKGSAQGESTVEFLPAVGTTEEQPHYTLETEVDFWGLYTPAEIHKQTETGKRYEELLANDDREAAEKLLAVLEEEEAKREKEVTGLLVEGAFEKDLLIKTGAMRAAMNVLRDCASTLPKAWGVEEEAAYPPEPVDERIWLKRIIAAYPAKSLRNREIGNLPVILVIGTDGSIENCIVPSSPASQTLQEETCKNLKRYAKFAPARNEAGEAIRGIWQTTVVYELFFTRETILQ
;
A
#
# COMPACT_ATOMS: atom_id res chain seq x y z
N MET A 1 -69.18 21.13 -41.00
CA MET A 1 -67.85 21.41 -40.42
C MET A 1 -67.35 20.13 -39.76
N LYS A 2 -66.27 19.55 -40.28
CA LYS A 2 -65.66 18.28 -39.83
C LYS A 2 -64.72 18.59 -38.66
N PHE A 3 -64.90 17.96 -37.51
CA PHE A 3 -63.91 17.96 -36.42
C PHE A 3 -63.07 16.68 -36.52
N ALA A 4 -61.77 16.86 -36.75
CA ALA A 4 -60.77 15.81 -36.78
C ALA A 4 -60.28 15.54 -35.35
N VAL A 5 -60.45 14.31 -34.87
CA VAL A 5 -59.86 13.83 -33.62
C VAL A 5 -58.46 13.30 -33.95
N SER A 6 -57.42 13.95 -33.45
CA SER A 6 -56.04 13.50 -33.60
C SER A 6 -55.69 12.54 -32.46
N LEU A 7 -55.36 11.29 -32.79
CA LEU A 7 -54.73 10.34 -31.88
C LEU A 7 -53.25 10.72 -31.70
N LEU A 8 -52.83 10.99 -30.47
CA LEU A 8 -51.42 11.04 -30.08
C LEU A 8 -50.99 9.64 -29.60
N ALA A 9 -50.03 9.04 -30.28
CA ALA A 9 -49.36 7.81 -29.85
C ALA A 9 -48.24 8.15 -28.85
N PRO A 10 -48.09 7.42 -27.73
CA PRO A 10 -46.96 7.62 -26.82
C PRO A 10 -45.69 7.03 -27.42
N ILE A 11 -44.69 7.88 -27.63
CA ILE A 11 -43.31 7.49 -27.93
C ILE A 11 -42.70 6.97 -26.62
N ALA A 12 -42.49 5.66 -26.53
CA ALA A 12 -41.72 5.06 -25.44
C ALA A 12 -40.24 5.41 -25.63
N LEU A 13 -39.73 6.35 -24.84
CA LEU A 13 -38.29 6.59 -24.69
C LEU A 13 -37.67 5.37 -23.99
N CYS A 14 -36.93 4.55 -24.73
CA CYS A 14 -35.94 3.65 -24.14
C CYS A 14 -34.78 4.51 -23.62
N LEU A 15 -34.70 4.66 -22.29
CA LEU A 15 -33.47 5.13 -21.65
C LEU A 15 -32.41 4.01 -21.80
N PRO A 16 -31.19 4.31 -22.29
CA PRO A 16 -30.10 3.35 -22.24
C PRO A 16 -29.81 3.03 -20.77
N GLY A 17 -29.92 1.75 -20.41
CA GLY A 17 -29.58 1.26 -19.09
C GLY A 17 -28.16 1.65 -18.71
N ALA A 18 -28.00 2.14 -17.48
CA ALA A 18 -26.69 2.24 -16.85
C ALA A 18 -25.97 0.89 -16.98
N ALA A 19 -24.69 0.95 -17.32
CA ALA A 19 -23.84 -0.24 -17.36
C ALA A 19 -23.95 -0.98 -16.03
N LEU A 20 -24.33 -2.26 -16.10
CA LEU A 20 -24.46 -3.13 -14.94
C LEU A 20 -23.07 -3.28 -14.30
N ALA A 21 -22.97 -2.94 -13.01
CA ALA A 21 -21.96 -3.50 -12.14
C ALA A 21 -22.00 -5.04 -12.27
N ASN A 22 -20.86 -5.70 -12.12
CA ASN A 22 -20.77 -7.13 -12.29
C ASN A 22 -21.64 -7.82 -11.21
N ASP A 23 -22.85 -8.28 -11.57
CA ASP A 23 -23.87 -8.84 -10.67
C ASP A 23 -23.52 -10.25 -10.11
N GLU A 24 -22.28 -10.73 -10.29
CA GLU A 24 -21.86 -12.04 -9.76
C GLU A 24 -21.37 -11.90 -8.32
N GLU A 25 -21.92 -12.73 -7.43
CA GLU A 25 -21.49 -12.75 -6.02
C GLU A 25 -19.98 -13.02 -5.89
N PRO A 26 -19.28 -12.31 -4.99
CA PRO A 26 -17.84 -12.50 -4.81
C PRO A 26 -17.53 -13.89 -4.25
N LEU A 27 -16.38 -14.45 -4.63
CA LEU A 27 -15.86 -15.67 -4.03
C LEU A 27 -15.51 -15.40 -2.55
N VAL A 28 -16.10 -16.19 -1.65
CA VAL A 28 -15.94 -16.00 -0.21
C VAL A 28 -14.81 -16.89 0.32
N PHE A 29 -13.76 -16.25 0.82
CA PHE A 29 -12.58 -16.91 1.37
C PHE A 29 -12.64 -16.92 2.90
N GLU A 30 -12.87 -18.10 3.48
CA GLU A 30 -12.87 -18.33 4.93
C GLU A 30 -11.44 -18.62 5.43
N PRO A 31 -11.08 -18.18 6.64
CA PRO A 31 -9.75 -18.39 7.16
C PRO A 31 -9.46 -19.86 7.46
N THR A 32 -8.35 -20.38 6.95
CA THR A 32 -7.88 -21.76 7.19
C THR A 32 -6.73 -21.82 8.20
N SER A 33 -6.14 -20.67 8.54
CA SER A 33 -5.12 -20.55 9.59
C SER A 33 -5.47 -19.46 10.60
N GLN A 34 -4.74 -19.45 11.72
CA GLN A 34 -4.62 -18.26 12.56
C GLN A 34 -3.77 -17.19 11.85
N TRP A 35 -3.85 -15.96 12.32
CA TRP A 35 -2.89 -14.91 11.97
C TRP A 35 -1.51 -15.27 12.51
N ASN A 36 -0.48 -15.15 11.67
CA ASN A 36 0.92 -15.38 12.05
C ASN A 36 1.75 -14.16 11.63
N VAL A 37 2.76 -13.81 12.42
CA VAL A 37 3.72 -12.77 12.04
C VAL A 37 5.04 -13.43 11.67
N ASP A 38 5.55 -13.09 10.49
CA ASP A 38 6.91 -13.36 10.05
C ASP A 38 7.84 -12.33 10.68
N TYR A 39 8.67 -12.77 11.63
CA TYR A 39 9.66 -11.96 12.34
C TYR A 39 10.99 -12.02 11.57
N GLY A 40 11.06 -11.30 10.45
CA GLY A 40 12.28 -11.20 9.66
C GLY A 40 13.37 -10.41 10.40
N ALA A 41 14.62 -10.58 9.97
CA ALA A 41 15.76 -9.85 10.56
C ALA A 41 15.65 -8.32 10.40
N GLN A 42 14.93 -7.86 9.38
CA GLN A 42 14.78 -6.44 9.05
C GLN A 42 13.35 -6.05 8.64
N ASN A 43 12.37 -6.93 8.84
CA ASN A 43 10.97 -6.63 8.53
C ASN A 43 10.04 -7.45 9.43
N CYS A 44 8.78 -7.00 9.48
CA CYS A 44 7.68 -7.73 10.09
C CYS A 44 6.59 -7.90 9.04
N GLU A 45 6.01 -9.08 8.90
CA GLU A 45 4.89 -9.28 7.97
C GLU A 45 3.83 -10.18 8.57
N LEU A 46 2.60 -9.67 8.66
CA LEU A 46 1.45 -10.42 9.10
C LEU A 46 0.92 -11.26 7.92
N ARG A 47 0.68 -12.55 8.14
CA ARG A 47 0.18 -13.49 7.13
C ARG A 47 -0.98 -14.31 7.65
N ARG A 48 -1.93 -14.63 6.77
CA ARG A 48 -2.99 -15.61 7.02
C ARG A 48 -3.40 -16.33 5.74
N LEU A 49 -3.76 -17.59 5.90
CA LEU A 49 -4.27 -18.45 4.85
C LEU A 49 -5.80 -18.48 4.88
N PHE A 50 -6.41 -18.51 3.70
CA PHE A 50 -7.85 -18.59 3.49
C PHE A 50 -8.18 -19.56 2.36
N SER A 51 -9.43 -20.01 2.28
CA SER A 51 -9.93 -20.83 1.19
C SER A 51 -11.44 -20.65 0.98
N ASP A 52 -11.88 -20.76 -0.26
CA ASP A 52 -13.30 -20.88 -0.64
C ASP A 52 -13.73 -22.35 -0.84
N GLY A 53 -12.84 -23.31 -0.53
CA GLY A 53 -12.99 -24.74 -0.76
C GLY A 53 -12.42 -25.25 -2.09
N THR A 54 -12.13 -24.35 -3.03
CA THR A 54 -11.53 -24.67 -4.34
C THR A 54 -10.12 -24.09 -4.46
N HIS A 55 -9.98 -22.80 -4.15
CA HIS A 55 -8.75 -22.03 -4.23
C HIS A 55 -8.17 -21.83 -2.82
N GLN A 56 -6.84 -21.73 -2.73
CA GLN A 56 -6.15 -21.23 -1.57
C GLN A 56 -5.78 -19.75 -1.76
N LEU A 57 -5.86 -18.96 -0.69
CA LEU A 57 -5.48 -17.55 -0.68
C LEU A 57 -4.52 -17.26 0.46
N ILE A 58 -3.50 -16.45 0.17
CA ILE A 58 -2.54 -15.92 1.15
C ILE A 58 -2.67 -14.40 1.17
N LEU A 59 -3.04 -13.84 2.31
CA LEU A 59 -2.98 -12.41 2.56
C LEU A 59 -1.73 -12.09 3.37
N LYS A 60 -0.93 -11.14 2.89
CA LYS A 60 0.28 -10.65 3.54
C LYS A 60 0.20 -9.14 3.73
N ILE A 61 0.40 -8.68 4.96
CA ILE A 61 0.33 -7.27 5.34
C ILE A 61 1.67 -6.91 6.01
N PRO A 62 2.52 -6.08 5.38
CA PRO A 62 3.78 -5.67 5.99
C PRO A 62 3.54 -4.76 7.19
N GLY A 63 4.39 -4.92 8.20
CA GLY A 63 4.49 -4.01 9.34
C GLY A 63 5.25 -2.76 8.94
N THR A 64 4.78 -1.61 9.40
CA THR A 64 5.48 -0.33 9.32
C THR A 64 5.48 0.29 10.72
N ALA A 65 6.48 1.14 10.98
CA ALA A 65 6.56 1.93 12.20
C ALA A 65 5.44 2.98 12.29
N THR A 66 4.85 3.39 11.16
CA THR A 66 3.80 4.41 11.09
C THR A 66 2.43 3.83 10.77
N SER A 67 1.35 4.52 11.18
CA SER A 67 0.00 4.26 10.67
C SER A 67 -0.17 4.86 9.26
N GLY A 68 -1.18 4.39 8.51
CA GLY A 68 -1.45 4.86 7.14
C GLY A 68 -1.60 3.76 6.08
N GLU A 69 -1.59 4.19 4.81
CA GLU A 69 -1.65 3.33 3.62
C GLU A 69 -0.51 2.32 3.61
N ARG A 70 -0.84 1.05 3.37
CA ARG A 70 0.14 -0.03 3.28
C ARG A 70 -0.08 -0.81 2.00
N TRP A 71 1.00 -1.04 1.29
CA TRP A 71 1.00 -1.95 0.16
C TRP A 71 1.02 -3.39 0.66
N MET A 72 -0.04 -4.14 0.40
CA MET A 72 -0.20 -5.53 0.81
C MET A 72 -0.11 -6.46 -0.38
N THR A 73 0.10 -7.74 -0.09
CA THR A 73 0.12 -8.80 -1.11
C THR A 73 -1.02 -9.77 -0.89
N ILE A 74 -1.83 -9.98 -1.93
CA ILE A 74 -2.88 -11.00 -1.99
C ILE A 74 -2.44 -12.02 -3.04
N LEU A 75 -2.30 -13.28 -2.68
CA LEU A 75 -1.99 -14.37 -3.61
C LEU A 75 -3.15 -15.36 -3.62
N VAL A 76 -3.63 -15.76 -4.79
CA VAL A 76 -4.72 -16.72 -4.97
C VAL A 76 -4.27 -17.81 -5.94
N GLU A 77 -4.41 -19.05 -5.52
CA GLU A 77 -4.12 -20.24 -6.33
C GLU A 77 -5.13 -20.37 -7.47
N GLY A 78 -4.65 -20.57 -8.71
CA GLY A 78 -5.47 -20.93 -9.88
C GLY A 78 -6.44 -19.84 -10.38
N LEU A 79 -6.55 -18.70 -9.70
CA LEU A 79 -7.46 -17.61 -10.07
C LEU A 79 -6.68 -16.44 -10.70
N LYS A 80 -6.75 -16.31 -12.02
CA LYS A 80 -5.99 -15.30 -12.76
C LYS A 80 -6.42 -13.87 -12.41
N SER A 81 -5.44 -12.97 -12.38
CA SER A 81 -5.73 -11.53 -12.33
C SER A 81 -6.29 -11.05 -13.67
N LYS A 82 -7.09 -9.98 -13.63
CA LYS A 82 -7.58 -9.29 -14.82
C LYS A 82 -6.47 -8.41 -15.40
N GLY A 83 -6.25 -8.53 -16.72
CA GLY A 83 -5.58 -7.50 -17.50
C GLY A 83 -4.05 -7.53 -17.52
N SER A 84 -3.45 -6.35 -17.42
CA SER A 84 -2.01 -6.08 -17.59
C SER A 84 -1.21 -6.19 -16.28
N ALA A 85 0.12 -6.10 -16.37
CA ALA A 85 1.01 -6.10 -15.21
C ALA A 85 0.70 -5.00 -14.16
N GLN A 86 -0.01 -3.96 -14.56
CA GLN A 86 -0.56 -2.91 -13.71
C GLN A 86 -2.03 -2.68 -14.09
N GLY A 87 -2.87 -2.36 -13.11
CA GLY A 87 -4.29 -2.06 -13.29
C GLY A 87 -4.83 -1.23 -12.13
N GLU A 88 -6.14 -1.02 -12.13
CA GLU A 88 -6.87 -0.36 -11.06
C GLU A 88 -7.87 -1.36 -10.45
N SER A 89 -8.06 -1.29 -9.14
CA SER A 89 -8.97 -2.18 -8.41
C SER A 89 -9.47 -1.53 -7.13
N THR A 90 -10.64 -1.95 -6.69
CA THR A 90 -11.14 -1.60 -5.36
C THR A 90 -10.63 -2.61 -4.33
N VAL A 91 -9.99 -2.14 -3.26
CA VAL A 91 -9.58 -2.98 -2.12
C VAL A 91 -10.01 -2.30 -0.83
N GLU A 92 -11.08 -2.82 -0.21
CA GLU A 92 -11.77 -2.14 0.90
C GLU A 92 -11.97 -3.06 2.10
N PHE A 93 -11.56 -2.62 3.29
CA PHE A 93 -11.90 -3.32 4.52
C PHE A 93 -13.36 -3.11 4.90
N LEU A 94 -14.08 -4.18 5.23
CA LEU A 94 -15.49 -4.17 5.57
C LEU A 94 -15.74 -4.09 7.09
N PRO A 95 -16.77 -3.38 7.57
CA PRO A 95 -17.67 -2.53 6.78
C PRO A 95 -16.91 -1.36 6.16
N ALA A 96 -17.26 -1.03 4.91
CA ALA A 96 -16.65 0.07 4.18
C ALA A 96 -16.94 1.38 4.91
N VAL A 97 -15.94 2.25 4.97
CA VAL A 97 -16.07 3.57 5.59
C VAL A 97 -15.72 4.62 4.53
N GLY A 98 -16.50 5.70 4.44
CA GLY A 98 -16.28 6.74 3.45
C GLY A 98 -16.51 6.30 2.00
N THR A 99 -15.83 6.96 1.06
CA THR A 99 -15.94 6.69 -0.37
C THR A 99 -15.03 5.52 -0.75
N THR A 100 -15.57 4.57 -1.51
CA THR A 100 -14.80 3.51 -2.16
C THR A 100 -14.14 4.07 -3.41
N GLU A 101 -12.82 3.94 -3.53
CA GLU A 101 -12.03 4.45 -4.65
C GLU A 101 -11.23 3.32 -5.28
N GLU A 102 -11.10 3.36 -6.60
CA GLU A 102 -10.18 2.47 -7.31
C GLU A 102 -8.73 2.92 -7.05
N GLN A 103 -7.87 1.95 -6.77
CA GLN A 103 -6.47 2.16 -6.45
C GLN A 103 -5.58 1.39 -7.43
N PRO A 104 -4.36 1.89 -7.71
CA PRO A 104 -3.44 1.18 -8.57
C PRO A 104 -2.96 -0.13 -7.91
N HIS A 105 -2.98 -1.23 -8.67
CA HIS A 105 -2.37 -2.49 -8.27
C HIS A 105 -1.36 -2.96 -9.31
N TYR A 106 -0.45 -3.82 -8.87
CA TYR A 106 0.43 -4.59 -9.74
C TYR A 106 0.08 -6.07 -9.66
N THR A 107 -0.03 -6.71 -10.82
CA THR A 107 -0.24 -8.16 -10.91
C THR A 107 1.05 -8.89 -10.57
N LEU A 108 0.93 -9.94 -9.76
CA LEU A 108 1.98 -10.89 -9.41
C LEU A 108 1.68 -12.24 -10.07
N GLU A 109 2.72 -12.89 -10.56
CA GLU A 109 2.66 -14.28 -11.02
C GLU A 109 3.78 -15.04 -10.33
N THR A 110 3.46 -16.18 -9.73
CA THR A 110 4.43 -17.05 -9.07
C THR A 110 4.70 -18.29 -9.93
N GLU A 111 5.81 -18.98 -9.66
CA GLU A 111 6.17 -20.21 -10.38
C GLU A 111 5.21 -21.40 -10.09
N VAL A 112 4.31 -21.27 -9.11
CA VAL A 112 3.47 -22.36 -8.58
C VAL A 112 1.96 -22.12 -8.73
N ASP A 113 1.54 -21.51 -9.86
CA ASP A 113 0.13 -21.23 -10.20
C ASP A 113 -0.63 -20.34 -9.21
N PHE A 114 0.08 -19.58 -8.37
CA PHE A 114 -0.52 -18.46 -7.67
C PHE A 114 -0.40 -17.19 -8.51
N TRP A 115 -1.53 -16.51 -8.64
CA TRP A 115 -1.66 -15.16 -9.14
C TRP A 115 -1.84 -14.21 -7.98
N GLY A 116 -1.44 -12.97 -8.11
CA GLY A 116 -1.57 -12.05 -7.00
C GLY A 116 -1.67 -10.59 -7.37
N LEU A 117 -1.90 -9.82 -6.32
CA LEU A 117 -1.95 -8.37 -6.36
C LEU A 117 -1.00 -7.82 -5.33
N TYR A 118 -0.22 -6.82 -5.74
CA TYR A 118 0.45 -5.89 -4.86
C TYR A 118 -0.29 -4.55 -4.96
N THR A 119 -0.96 -4.16 -3.88
CA THR A 119 -1.98 -3.10 -3.89
C THR A 119 -1.96 -2.35 -2.56
N PRO A 120 -2.20 -1.03 -2.54
CA PRO A 120 -2.44 -0.33 -1.30
C PRO A 120 -3.78 -0.76 -0.71
N ALA A 121 -3.89 -0.72 0.61
CA ALA A 121 -5.18 -0.65 1.28
C ALA A 121 -5.04 0.01 2.66
N GLU A 122 -6.12 0.63 3.09
CA GLU A 122 -6.21 1.35 4.36
C GLU A 122 -7.27 0.69 5.25
N ILE A 123 -6.83 0.17 6.41
CA ILE A 123 -7.78 -0.24 7.45
C ILE A 123 -8.47 0.99 8.03
N HIS A 124 -7.70 2.07 8.20
CA HIS A 124 -8.09 3.35 8.77
C HIS A 124 -8.02 4.40 7.66
N LYS A 125 -9.17 4.74 7.06
CA LYS A 125 -9.21 5.90 6.16
C LYS A 125 -8.99 7.19 6.93
N GLN A 126 -8.37 8.17 6.29
CA GLN A 126 -8.03 9.44 6.92
C GLN A 126 -9.26 10.11 7.58
N THR A 127 -9.23 10.24 8.91
CA THR A 127 -10.29 10.90 9.71
C THR A 127 -10.03 12.40 9.84
N GLU A 128 -11.02 13.18 10.27
CA GLU A 128 -10.80 14.60 10.62
C GLU A 128 -9.77 14.75 11.74
N THR A 129 -9.78 13.85 12.71
CA THR A 129 -8.77 13.78 13.77
C THR A 129 -7.38 13.54 13.18
N GLY A 130 -7.26 12.60 12.23
CA GLY A 130 -6.01 12.31 11.54
C GLY A 130 -5.46 13.50 10.75
N LYS A 131 -6.32 14.17 9.97
CA LYS A 131 -5.95 15.40 9.24
C LYS A 131 -5.45 16.49 10.19
N ARG A 132 -6.14 16.69 11.31
CA ARG A 132 -5.74 17.67 12.31
C ARG A 132 -4.40 17.31 12.97
N TYR A 133 -4.16 16.03 13.25
CA TYR A 133 -2.88 15.57 13.78
C TYR A 133 -1.73 15.87 12.82
N GLU A 134 -1.88 15.55 11.54
CA GLU A 134 -0.91 15.88 10.49
C GLU A 134 -0.66 17.39 10.38
N GLU A 135 -1.71 18.21 10.43
CA GLU A 135 -1.61 19.68 10.43
C GLU A 135 -0.84 20.21 11.65
N LEU A 136 -1.04 19.64 12.84
CA LEU A 136 -0.31 20.06 14.04
C LEU A 136 1.18 19.71 13.94
N LEU A 137 1.50 18.52 13.44
CA LEU A 137 2.90 18.13 13.17
C LEU A 137 3.55 19.04 12.14
N ALA A 138 2.84 19.38 11.06
CA ALA A 138 3.35 20.29 10.02
C ALA A 138 3.61 21.71 10.55
N ASN A 139 2.92 22.12 11.62
CA ASN A 139 3.08 23.41 12.28
C ASN A 139 3.99 23.35 13.52
N ASP A 140 4.65 22.22 13.78
CA ASP A 140 5.51 21.95 14.95
C ASP A 140 4.78 22.13 16.32
N ASP A 141 3.46 21.96 16.36
CA ASP A 141 2.66 21.99 17.58
C ASP A 141 2.57 20.59 18.22
N ARG A 142 3.70 20.13 18.75
CA ARG A 142 3.87 18.77 19.28
C ARG A 142 3.01 18.50 20.51
N GLU A 143 2.84 19.48 21.39
CA GLU A 143 2.03 19.30 22.60
C GLU A 143 0.55 19.05 22.24
N ALA A 144 0.03 19.76 21.23
CA ALA A 144 -1.32 19.51 20.75
C ALA A 144 -1.41 18.19 19.98
N ALA A 145 -0.40 17.84 19.17
CA ALA A 145 -0.35 16.58 18.44
C ALA A 145 -0.36 15.37 19.39
N GLU A 146 0.43 15.41 20.46
CA GLU A 146 0.49 14.35 21.49
C GLU A 146 -0.87 14.12 22.15
N LYS A 147 -1.63 15.18 22.42
CA LYS A 147 -3.00 15.06 22.97
C LYS A 147 -3.97 14.38 22.02
N LEU A 148 -3.81 14.56 20.70
CA LEU A 148 -4.64 13.90 19.69
C LEU A 148 -4.22 12.45 19.43
N LEU A 149 -2.95 12.11 19.68
CA LEU A 149 -2.44 10.77 19.44
C LEU A 149 -3.25 9.70 20.18
N ALA A 150 -3.58 9.92 21.46
CA ALA A 150 -4.41 8.99 22.23
C ALA A 150 -5.81 8.79 21.63
N VAL A 151 -6.40 9.86 21.07
CA VAL A 151 -7.71 9.80 20.40
C VAL A 151 -7.60 8.99 19.10
N LEU A 152 -6.53 9.19 18.34
CA LEU A 152 -6.27 8.41 17.13
C LEU A 152 -6.09 6.92 17.44
N GLU A 153 -5.33 6.58 18.48
CA GLU A 153 -5.15 5.19 18.90
C GLU A 153 -6.48 4.52 19.28
N GLU A 154 -7.39 5.25 19.91
CA GLU A 154 -8.74 4.76 20.23
C GLU A 154 -9.61 4.58 18.98
N GLU A 155 -9.58 5.55 18.05
CA GLU A 155 -10.26 5.46 16.74
C GLU A 155 -9.75 4.24 15.95
N GLU A 156 -8.43 4.06 15.86
CA GLU A 156 -7.80 2.91 15.22
C GLU A 156 -8.22 1.60 15.91
N ALA A 157 -8.18 1.56 17.25
CA ALA A 157 -8.57 0.38 18.01
C ALA A 157 -10.03 -0.02 17.76
N LYS A 158 -10.92 0.97 17.65
CA LYS A 158 -12.32 0.75 17.34
C LYS A 158 -12.48 0.20 15.93
N ARG A 159 -11.88 0.87 14.93
CA ARG A 159 -11.99 0.47 13.53
C ARG A 159 -11.49 -0.95 13.31
N GLU A 160 -10.33 -1.30 13.86
CA GLU A 160 -9.76 -2.66 13.76
C GLU A 160 -10.62 -3.75 14.42
N LYS A 161 -11.42 -3.43 15.44
CA LYS A 161 -12.36 -4.37 16.06
C LYS A 161 -13.62 -4.57 15.22
N GLU A 162 -14.02 -3.55 14.47
CA GLU A 162 -15.20 -3.58 13.61
C GLU A 162 -14.94 -4.23 12.26
N VAL A 163 -13.67 -4.34 11.82
CA VAL A 163 -13.31 -5.05 10.60
C VAL A 163 -13.83 -6.49 10.64
N THR A 164 -14.46 -6.92 9.55
CA THR A 164 -14.98 -8.29 9.37
C THR A 164 -14.43 -8.99 8.14
N GLY A 165 -14.00 -8.22 7.13
CA GLY A 165 -13.44 -8.75 5.91
C GLY A 165 -12.72 -7.72 5.07
N LEU A 166 -12.20 -8.16 3.92
CA LEU A 166 -11.58 -7.34 2.89
C LEU A 166 -12.25 -7.71 1.55
N LEU A 167 -12.84 -6.73 0.88
CA LEU A 167 -13.44 -6.86 -0.43
C LEU A 167 -12.43 -6.43 -1.50
N VAL A 168 -12.28 -7.24 -2.54
CA VAL A 168 -11.39 -6.99 -3.67
C VAL A 168 -12.20 -7.08 -4.96
N GLU A 169 -12.36 -5.96 -5.67
CA GLU A 169 -13.17 -5.90 -6.89
C GLU A 169 -12.32 -5.45 -8.08
N GLY A 170 -12.65 -5.98 -9.27
CA GLY A 170 -12.05 -5.56 -10.53
C GLY A 170 -10.62 -6.08 -10.80
N ALA A 171 -10.02 -6.77 -9.83
CA ALA A 171 -8.62 -7.20 -9.91
C ALA A 171 -8.41 -8.65 -10.40
N PHE A 172 -9.38 -9.54 -10.15
CA PHE A 172 -9.34 -10.95 -10.56
C PHE A 172 -10.54 -11.28 -11.47
N GLU A 173 -10.52 -12.45 -12.12
CA GLU A 173 -11.64 -12.93 -12.94
C GLU A 173 -12.99 -12.88 -12.17
N LYS A 174 -12.95 -13.11 -10.85
CA LYS A 174 -14.05 -12.95 -9.91
C LYS A 174 -13.66 -12.01 -8.78
N ASP A 175 -14.61 -11.26 -8.25
CA ASP A 175 -14.39 -10.44 -7.06
C ASP A 175 -14.22 -11.33 -5.82
N LEU A 176 -13.45 -10.88 -4.83
CA LEU A 176 -13.09 -11.67 -3.66
C LEU A 176 -13.62 -11.02 -2.38
N LEU A 177 -14.24 -11.83 -1.51
CA LEU A 177 -14.57 -11.45 -0.15
C LEU A 177 -13.74 -12.29 0.82
N ILE A 178 -12.70 -11.69 1.40
CA ILE A 178 -11.78 -12.35 2.32
C ILE A 178 -12.26 -12.10 3.76
N LYS A 179 -12.65 -13.15 4.48
CA LYS A 179 -13.18 -13.07 5.85
C LYS A 179 -12.05 -12.93 6.88
N THR A 180 -11.41 -11.76 6.89
CA THR A 180 -10.30 -11.42 7.81
C THR A 180 -10.70 -11.51 9.29
N GLY A 181 -11.97 -11.24 9.61
CA GLY A 181 -12.46 -11.06 10.97
C GLY A 181 -11.87 -9.81 11.64
N ALA A 182 -12.15 -9.65 12.93
CA ALA A 182 -11.59 -8.54 13.72
C ALA A 182 -10.06 -8.58 13.68
N MET A 183 -9.45 -7.45 13.36
CA MET A 183 -8.01 -7.35 13.08
C MET A 183 -7.20 -6.80 14.25
N ARG A 184 -7.83 -6.21 15.28
CA ARG A 184 -7.11 -5.53 16.38
C ARG A 184 -6.00 -6.35 17.01
N ALA A 185 -6.29 -7.62 17.34
CA ALA A 185 -5.29 -8.48 17.96
C ALA A 185 -4.11 -8.74 17.02
N ALA A 186 -4.38 -9.04 15.75
CA ALA A 186 -3.35 -9.30 14.75
C ALA A 186 -2.50 -8.07 14.45
N MET A 187 -3.13 -6.90 14.33
CA MET A 187 -2.46 -5.62 14.11
C MET A 187 -1.63 -5.17 15.32
N ASN A 188 -2.07 -5.47 16.54
CA ASN A 188 -1.25 -5.23 17.74
C ASN A 188 0.05 -6.04 17.69
N VAL A 189 -0.01 -7.34 17.40
CA VAL A 189 1.20 -8.18 17.29
C VAL A 189 2.12 -7.67 16.18
N LEU A 190 1.55 -7.23 15.05
CA LEU A 190 2.33 -6.64 13.95
C LEU A 190 3.01 -5.32 14.37
N ARG A 191 2.30 -4.43 15.07
CA ARG A 191 2.84 -3.18 15.62
C ARG A 191 3.94 -3.45 16.64
N ASP A 192 3.72 -4.39 17.56
CA ASP A 192 4.71 -4.79 18.56
C ASP A 192 6.00 -5.27 17.88
N CYS A 193 5.88 -6.12 16.86
CA CYS A 193 7.02 -6.52 16.03
C CYS A 193 7.71 -5.31 15.39
N ALA A 194 6.94 -4.46 14.69
CA ALA A 194 7.47 -3.33 13.93
C ALA A 194 8.16 -2.29 14.82
N SER A 195 7.67 -2.08 16.05
CA SER A 195 8.23 -1.12 17.02
C SER A 195 9.67 -1.43 17.42
N THR A 196 10.12 -2.68 17.27
CA THR A 196 11.49 -3.09 17.61
C THR A 196 12.49 -2.90 16.46
N LEU A 197 11.99 -2.67 15.24
CA LEU A 197 12.82 -2.57 14.04
C LEU A 197 13.83 -1.40 14.07
N PRO A 198 13.47 -0.18 14.50
CA PRO A 198 14.44 0.92 14.58
C PRO A 198 15.70 0.54 15.36
N LYS A 199 15.51 -0.09 16.52
CA LYS A 199 16.60 -0.56 17.37
C LYS A 199 17.42 -1.66 16.70
N ALA A 200 16.76 -2.62 16.04
CA ALA A 200 17.45 -3.66 15.26
C ALA A 200 18.31 -3.07 14.13
N TRP A 201 17.98 -1.88 13.64
CA TRP A 201 18.74 -1.14 12.63
C TRP A 201 19.79 -0.17 13.21
N GLY A 202 19.96 -0.13 14.54
CA GLY A 202 20.94 0.73 15.22
C GLY A 202 20.45 2.16 15.49
N VAL A 203 19.15 2.40 15.42
CA VAL A 203 18.50 3.67 15.78
C VAL A 203 17.93 3.53 17.19
N GLU A 204 18.64 4.08 18.17
CA GLU A 204 18.35 3.90 19.60
C GLU A 204 17.40 4.98 20.17
N GLU A 205 17.26 6.10 19.48
CA GLU A 205 16.48 7.26 19.91
C GLU A 205 15.58 7.73 18.77
N GLU A 206 14.34 8.07 19.10
CA GLU A 206 13.42 8.69 18.15
C GLU A 206 13.85 10.14 17.89
N ALA A 207 13.89 10.51 16.61
CA ALA A 207 14.33 11.84 16.24
C ALA A 207 13.26 12.87 16.53
N ALA A 208 13.63 13.93 17.26
CA ALA A 208 12.83 15.13 17.32
C ALA A 208 12.67 15.73 15.92
N TYR A 209 13.75 15.82 15.15
CA TYR A 209 13.71 16.27 13.75
C TYR A 209 14.20 15.14 12.85
N PRO A 210 13.37 14.60 11.95
CA PRO A 210 13.75 13.48 11.10
C PRO A 210 14.84 13.89 10.10
N PRO A 211 15.53 12.93 9.46
CA PRO A 211 16.47 13.24 8.40
C PRO A 211 15.75 13.91 7.22
N GLU A 212 16.34 14.96 6.67
CA GLU A 212 15.76 15.71 5.55
C GLU A 212 16.55 15.45 4.26
N PRO A 213 15.89 15.07 3.15
CA PRO A 213 16.58 14.87 1.88
C PRO A 213 17.07 16.21 1.31
N VAL A 214 18.34 16.27 0.95
CA VAL A 214 18.97 17.43 0.30
C VAL A 214 18.85 17.28 -1.21
N ASP A 215 18.29 18.31 -1.87
CA ASP A 215 18.11 18.35 -3.32
C ASP A 215 17.42 17.10 -3.90
N GLU A 216 16.41 16.59 -3.20
CA GLU A 216 15.71 15.33 -3.47
C GLU A 216 15.43 15.08 -4.95
N ARG A 217 14.83 16.07 -5.60
CA ARG A 217 14.45 16.02 -7.02
C ARG A 217 15.61 15.73 -7.96
N ILE A 218 16.84 16.11 -7.62
CA ILE A 218 18.02 15.91 -8.47
C ILE A 218 18.45 14.44 -8.44
N TRP A 219 18.59 13.87 -7.25
CA TRP A 219 19.05 12.49 -7.14
C TRP A 219 17.93 11.48 -7.44
N LEU A 220 16.66 11.78 -7.15
CA LEU A 220 15.54 10.91 -7.56
C LEU A 220 15.52 10.69 -9.07
N LYS A 221 15.71 11.76 -9.87
CA LYS A 221 15.82 11.65 -11.33
C LYS A 221 16.95 10.71 -11.77
N ARG A 222 18.09 10.74 -11.06
CA ARG A 222 19.23 9.85 -11.35
C ARG A 222 18.92 8.40 -11.00
N ILE A 223 18.20 8.17 -9.90
CA ILE A 223 17.80 6.82 -9.47
C ILE A 223 16.80 6.23 -10.45
N ILE A 224 15.76 6.98 -10.82
CA ILE A 224 14.74 6.56 -11.79
C ILE A 224 15.38 6.28 -13.16
N ALA A 225 16.28 7.16 -13.62
CA ALA A 225 17.02 6.96 -14.87
C ALA A 225 17.99 5.76 -14.83
N ALA A 226 18.38 5.32 -13.63
CA ALA A 226 19.24 4.16 -13.41
C ALA A 226 18.43 2.86 -13.21
N TYR A 227 17.18 2.80 -13.69
CA TYR A 227 16.37 1.58 -13.64
C TYR A 227 17.11 0.43 -14.35
N PRO A 228 17.38 -0.72 -13.68
CA PRO A 228 18.19 -1.78 -14.27
C PRO A 228 17.60 -2.30 -15.57
N ALA A 229 18.40 -2.33 -16.64
CA ALA A 229 17.94 -2.74 -17.97
C ALA A 229 17.36 -4.17 -18.00
N LYS A 230 17.79 -5.06 -17.11
CA LYS A 230 17.22 -6.41 -16.97
C LYS A 230 15.81 -6.34 -16.39
N SER A 231 15.61 -5.59 -15.31
CA SER A 231 14.29 -5.36 -14.69
C SER A 231 13.32 -4.68 -15.65
N LEU A 232 13.81 -3.71 -16.43
CA LEU A 232 13.03 -3.08 -17.50
C LEU A 232 12.56 -4.10 -18.55
N ARG A 233 13.45 -4.98 -19.03
CA ARG A 233 13.10 -6.03 -20.00
C ARG A 233 12.12 -7.05 -19.42
N ASN A 234 12.27 -7.37 -18.14
CA ASN A 234 11.43 -8.32 -17.42
C ASN A 234 10.08 -7.71 -16.98
N ARG A 235 9.86 -6.40 -17.21
CA ARG A 235 8.68 -5.66 -16.74
C ARG A 235 8.46 -5.82 -15.23
N GLU A 236 9.56 -5.83 -14.48
CA GLU A 236 9.50 -5.94 -13.03
C GLU A 236 8.74 -4.76 -12.43
N ILE A 237 8.05 -5.04 -11.32
CA ILE A 237 7.25 -4.06 -10.60
C ILE A 237 8.17 -2.97 -10.06
N GLY A 238 7.85 -1.74 -10.44
CA GLY A 238 8.63 -0.56 -10.13
C GLY A 238 8.27 0.12 -8.81
N ASN A 239 7.27 -0.37 -8.06
CA ASN A 239 6.87 0.23 -6.79
C ASN A 239 7.62 -0.44 -5.63
N LEU A 240 8.65 0.23 -5.13
CA LEU A 240 9.60 -0.34 -4.19
C LEU A 240 9.69 0.49 -2.90
N PRO A 241 9.06 0.05 -1.80
CA PRO A 241 9.24 0.70 -0.51
C PRO A 241 10.69 0.53 -0.04
N VAL A 242 11.29 1.61 0.46
CA VAL A 242 12.66 1.62 0.99
C VAL A 242 12.70 2.36 2.32
N ILE A 243 13.51 1.85 3.22
CA ILE A 243 13.81 2.43 4.53
C ILE A 243 15.32 2.67 4.58
N LEU A 244 15.72 3.91 4.80
CA LEU A 244 17.12 4.32 4.91
C LEU A 244 17.44 4.65 6.36
N VAL A 245 18.56 4.11 6.85
CA VAL A 245 19.18 4.57 8.10
C VAL A 245 20.21 5.62 7.73
N ILE A 246 19.97 6.84 8.20
CA ILE A 246 20.83 8.00 7.98
C ILE A 246 21.72 8.18 9.20
N GLY A 247 23.03 8.21 8.96
CA GLY A 247 24.05 8.46 9.98
C GLY A 247 24.04 9.91 10.46
N THR A 248 24.79 10.17 11.54
CA THR A 248 24.92 11.51 12.15
C THR A 248 25.59 12.54 11.23
N ASP A 249 26.22 12.10 10.14
CA ASP A 249 26.85 12.93 9.12
C ASP A 249 25.97 13.12 7.86
N GLY A 250 24.75 12.58 7.86
CA GLY A 250 23.84 12.62 6.71
C GLY A 250 24.14 11.55 5.63
N SER A 251 25.07 10.63 5.87
CA SER A 251 25.33 9.49 4.98
C SER A 251 24.30 8.36 5.19
N ILE A 252 24.07 7.56 4.15
CA ILE A 252 23.17 6.39 4.24
C ILE A 252 23.99 5.19 4.73
N GLU A 253 23.86 4.85 6.00
CA GLU A 253 24.53 3.71 6.62
C GLU A 253 23.87 2.39 6.22
N ASN A 254 22.53 2.35 6.19
CA ASN A 254 21.76 1.17 5.82
C ASN A 254 20.63 1.49 4.84
N CYS A 255 20.31 0.53 3.97
CA CYS A 255 19.17 0.59 3.05
C CYS A 255 18.44 -0.75 3.15
N ILE A 256 17.20 -0.69 3.61
CA ILE A 256 16.34 -1.83 3.89
C ILE A 256 15.18 -1.76 2.92
N VAL A 257 14.86 -2.88 2.30
CA VAL A 257 13.65 -3.04 1.50
C VAL A 257 12.71 -3.94 2.31
N PRO A 258 11.58 -3.40 2.82
CA PRO A 258 10.55 -4.21 3.46
C PRO A 258 10.00 -5.27 2.50
N SER A 259 9.13 -6.16 2.99
CA SER A 259 8.52 -7.19 2.13
C SER A 259 7.93 -6.56 0.87
N SER A 260 8.46 -6.95 -0.28
CA SER A 260 8.16 -6.39 -1.59
C SER A 260 8.20 -7.49 -2.64
N PRO A 261 7.31 -7.47 -3.65
CA PRO A 261 7.37 -8.39 -4.77
C PRO A 261 8.52 -8.11 -5.77
N ALA A 262 9.27 -7.00 -5.60
CA ALA A 262 10.38 -6.67 -6.48
C ALA A 262 11.50 -7.72 -6.43
N SER A 263 12.18 -7.95 -7.55
CA SER A 263 13.29 -8.90 -7.60
C SER A 263 14.46 -8.44 -6.72
N GLN A 264 15.21 -9.39 -6.15
CA GLN A 264 16.40 -9.07 -5.35
C GLN A 264 17.40 -8.18 -6.13
N THR A 265 17.54 -8.40 -7.44
CA THR A 265 18.40 -7.57 -8.31
C THR A 265 17.92 -6.11 -8.36
N LEU A 266 16.61 -5.87 -8.48
CA LEU A 266 16.07 -4.52 -8.47
C LEU A 266 16.30 -3.86 -7.11
N GLN A 267 16.00 -4.58 -6.02
CA GLN A 267 16.21 -4.11 -4.65
C GLN A 267 17.66 -3.66 -4.40
N GLU A 268 18.63 -4.52 -4.75
CA GLU A 268 20.06 -4.25 -4.56
C GLU A 268 20.55 -3.05 -5.37
N GLU A 269 20.16 -2.94 -6.65
CA GLU A 269 20.56 -1.80 -7.49
C GLU A 269 19.87 -0.51 -7.06
N THR A 270 18.61 -0.54 -6.61
CA THR A 270 17.95 0.63 -6.03
C THR A 270 18.69 1.11 -4.78
N CYS A 271 19.01 0.22 -3.84
CA CYS A 271 19.76 0.57 -2.64
C CYS A 271 21.16 1.12 -2.95
N LYS A 272 21.86 0.52 -3.91
CA LYS A 272 23.16 1.00 -4.38
C LYS A 272 23.08 2.40 -4.99
N ASN A 273 22.05 2.68 -5.79
CA ASN A 273 21.83 4.01 -6.38
C ASN A 273 21.43 5.05 -5.33
N LEU A 274 20.59 4.69 -4.35
CA LEU A 274 20.27 5.55 -3.21
C LEU A 274 21.55 5.93 -2.45
N LYS A 275 22.36 4.94 -2.03
CA LYS A 275 23.65 5.18 -1.34
C LYS A 275 24.62 6.05 -2.16
N ARG A 276 24.57 5.96 -3.49
CA ARG A 276 25.46 6.71 -4.38
C ARG A 276 25.03 8.16 -4.58
N TYR A 277 23.74 8.42 -4.75
CA TYR A 277 23.25 9.72 -5.22
C TYR A 277 22.52 10.52 -4.16
N ALA A 278 21.77 9.86 -3.27
CA ALA A 278 20.96 10.54 -2.29
C ALA A 278 21.82 11.21 -1.21
N LYS A 279 21.35 12.35 -0.74
CA LYS A 279 22.02 13.19 0.24
C LYS A 279 20.98 13.63 1.27
N PHE A 280 21.40 13.68 2.53
CA PHE A 280 20.53 14.01 3.65
C PHE A 280 21.21 14.98 4.60
N ALA A 281 20.42 15.83 5.24
CA ALA A 281 20.75 16.37 6.54
C ALA A 281 20.42 15.28 7.60
N PRO A 282 21.27 15.11 8.64
CA PRO A 282 21.03 14.09 9.65
C PRO A 282 19.76 14.41 10.46
N ALA A 283 19.20 13.38 11.10
CA ALA A 283 18.22 13.58 12.15
C ALA A 283 18.82 14.32 13.33
N ARG A 284 17.98 14.99 14.12
CA ARG A 284 18.39 15.67 15.35
C ARG A 284 17.48 15.34 16.51
N ASN A 285 18.04 15.28 17.72
CA ASN A 285 17.27 15.21 18.96
C ASN A 285 16.76 16.60 19.41
N GLU A 286 16.05 16.66 20.53
CA GLU A 286 15.51 17.92 21.11
C GLU A 286 16.62 18.94 21.46
N ALA A 287 17.83 18.47 21.76
CA ALA A 287 18.99 19.32 22.00
C ALA A 287 19.63 19.88 20.71
N GLY A 288 19.14 19.46 19.54
CA GLY A 288 19.68 19.82 18.23
C GLY A 288 20.93 19.04 17.83
N GLU A 289 21.30 18.00 18.58
CA GLU A 289 22.45 17.16 18.29
C GLU A 289 22.12 16.17 17.16
N ALA A 290 23.06 15.97 16.25
CA ALA A 290 22.88 15.03 15.16
C ALA A 290 22.86 13.59 15.69
N ILE A 291 21.79 12.86 15.41
CA ILE A 291 21.60 11.45 15.77
C ILE A 291 21.38 10.62 14.50
N ARG A 292 21.42 9.29 14.65
CA ARG A 292 20.94 8.40 13.59
C ARG A 292 19.43 8.59 13.45
N GLY A 293 18.94 8.52 12.22
CA GLY A 293 17.51 8.61 11.95
C GLY A 293 17.07 7.69 10.84
N ILE A 294 15.75 7.53 10.73
CA ILE A 294 15.12 6.71 9.71
C ILE A 294 14.43 7.64 8.72
N TRP A 295 14.63 7.39 7.43
CA TRP A 295 13.88 8.03 6.37
C TRP A 295 13.25 6.95 5.48
N GLN A 296 11.99 7.11 5.12
CA GLN A 296 11.23 6.12 4.37
C GLN A 296 10.62 6.75 3.12
N THR A 297 10.60 6.01 2.02
CA THR A 297 9.93 6.42 0.79
C THR A 297 9.56 5.21 -0.05
N THR A 298 8.81 5.43 -1.12
CA THR A 298 8.61 4.44 -2.17
C THR A 298 9.28 4.94 -3.45
N VAL A 299 10.27 4.20 -3.93
CA VAL A 299 10.86 4.45 -5.25
C VAL A 299 9.92 3.87 -6.29
N VAL A 300 9.36 4.73 -7.15
CA VAL A 300 8.48 4.31 -8.26
C VAL A 300 9.24 4.39 -9.58
N TYR A 301 9.42 3.24 -10.22
CA TYR A 301 9.90 3.12 -11.60
C TYR A 301 8.70 3.03 -12.54
N GLU A 302 8.31 4.16 -13.13
CA GLU A 302 7.26 4.18 -14.15
C GLU A 302 7.78 3.55 -15.44
N LEU A 303 7.17 2.42 -15.81
CA LEU A 303 7.28 1.86 -17.14
C LEU A 303 6.38 2.69 -18.06
N PHE A 304 6.92 3.77 -18.65
CA PHE A 304 6.22 4.44 -19.74
C PHE A 304 6.16 3.51 -20.95
N PHE A 305 5.13 2.68 -21.01
CA PHE A 305 4.67 2.10 -22.26
C PHE A 305 3.94 3.22 -23.01
N THR A 306 4.66 3.96 -23.85
CA THR A 306 3.99 4.83 -24.83
C THR A 306 3.13 3.94 -25.72
N ARG A 307 1.83 3.87 -25.42
CA ARG A 307 0.81 3.71 -26.45
C ARG A 307 0.71 5.05 -27.18
N GLU A 308 1.67 5.32 -28.05
CA GLU A 308 1.47 6.24 -29.17
C GLU A 308 1.76 5.47 -30.46
N THR A 309 0.73 4.96 -31.12
CA THR A 309 0.02 5.60 -32.24
C THR A 309 0.77 5.37 -33.55
N ILE A 310 0.13 4.52 -34.37
CA ILE A 310 0.20 4.52 -35.83
C ILE A 310 0.31 5.95 -36.37
N LEU A 311 1.37 6.28 -37.10
CA LEU A 311 1.31 6.87 -38.44
C LEU A 311 2.72 7.20 -38.96
N GLN A 312 2.79 7.16 -40.29
CA GLN A 312 3.82 7.73 -41.15
C GLN A 312 4.05 9.21 -40.87
#